data_AF-A0A3S1KG44-F1
#
_entry.id   AF-A0A3S1KG44-F1
#
_cell.length_a   1.000
_cell.length_b   1.000
_cell.length_c   1.000
_cell.angle_alpha   90.00
_cell.angle_beta   90.00
_cell.angle_gamma   90.00
#
_symmetry.space_group_name_H-M   'P 1'
#
loop_
_entity.id
_entity.type
_entity.pdbx_description
1 polymer ?
#
loop_
_entity_poly.entity_id
_entity_poly.type
_entity_poly.pdbx_seq_one_letter_code
_entity_poly.pdbx_strand_id
1 'polypeptide(L)'
;MLTRPTTHNQMAERVRRLFGIAPCRLQVAALPWRKGENGVEIMLITSRDTGRWVLPKGWPEAREPLCEAAAREAGEEAGLRGTISHLEAGRYFYAKVLASGEQEPCEDLVFSLKVDSVADGW
;
A
#
# COMPACT_ATOMS: atom_id res chain seq x y z
N MET A 1 25.16 -6.25 6.12
CA MET A 1 24.64 -7.47 5.46
C MET A 1 23.63 -8.08 6.42
N LEU A 2 22.43 -8.47 5.94
CA LEU A 2 21.23 -8.93 6.71
C LEU A 2 20.46 -7.75 7.34
N THR A 3 19.16 -7.51 7.13
CA THR A 3 18.03 -8.36 6.73
C THR A 3 17.12 -7.62 5.73
N ARG A 4 16.84 -8.24 4.58
CA ARG A 4 15.81 -7.77 3.65
C ARG A 4 14.47 -8.36 4.10
N PRO A 5 13.38 -7.61 4.27
CA PRO A 5 12.07 -8.20 4.44
C PRO A 5 11.59 -8.66 3.06
N THR A 6 12.08 -9.83 2.61
CA THR A 6 11.62 -10.48 1.39
C THR A 6 11.10 -11.84 1.77
N THR A 7 9.83 -11.92 2.17
CA THR A 7 9.05 -13.16 2.02
C THR A 7 7.57 -12.80 2.16
N HIS A 8 6.94 -12.44 1.05
CA HIS A 8 5.58 -12.90 0.82
C HIS A 8 5.68 -14.44 0.83
N ASN A 9 5.15 -15.08 1.87
CA ASN A 9 5.47 -16.46 2.21
C ASN A 9 4.75 -17.42 1.26
N GLN A 10 5.32 -17.62 0.06
CA GLN A 10 4.75 -18.41 -1.04
C GLN A 10 4.35 -19.84 -0.62
N MET A 11 5.02 -20.41 0.39
CA MET A 11 4.67 -21.71 0.96
C MET A 11 3.36 -21.69 1.75
N ALA A 12 3.13 -20.66 2.57
CA ALA A 12 1.88 -20.51 3.31
C ALA A 12 0.68 -20.34 2.35
N GLU A 13 0.88 -19.59 1.26
CA GLU A 13 -0.12 -19.38 0.21
C GLU A 13 -0.46 -20.66 -0.58
N ARG A 14 0.53 -21.53 -0.79
CA ARG A 14 0.31 -22.85 -1.40
C ARG A 14 -0.47 -23.79 -0.47
N VAL A 15 -0.13 -23.80 0.82
CA VAL A 15 -0.85 -24.60 1.83
C VAL A 15 -2.30 -24.11 1.98
N ARG A 16 -2.53 -22.79 2.05
CA ARG A 16 -3.88 -22.20 2.10
C ARG A 16 -4.74 -22.65 0.92
N ARG A 17 -4.20 -22.63 -0.30
CA ARG A 17 -4.91 -23.12 -1.49
C ARG A 17 -5.29 -24.59 -1.41
N LEU A 18 -4.43 -25.46 -0.86
CA LEU A 18 -4.73 -26.88 -0.68
C LEU A 18 -5.91 -27.12 0.28
N PHE A 19 -6.16 -26.21 1.20
CA PHE A 19 -7.28 -26.26 2.15
C PHE A 19 -8.47 -25.37 1.75
N GLY A 20 -8.52 -24.88 0.51
CA GLY A 20 -9.62 -24.05 0.01
C GLY A 20 -9.69 -22.63 0.61
N ILE A 21 -8.61 -22.17 1.27
CA ILE A 21 -8.51 -20.82 1.82
C ILE A 21 -8.01 -19.90 0.71
N ALA A 22 -8.80 -18.86 0.40
CA ALA A 22 -8.43 -17.87 -0.61
C ALA A 22 -7.09 -17.20 -0.24
N PRO A 23 -6.16 -17.07 -1.20
CA PRO A 23 -4.86 -16.45 -0.94
C PRO A 23 -5.03 -15.00 -0.50
N CYS A 24 -4.28 -14.58 0.53
CA CYS A 24 -4.34 -13.20 1.01
C CYS A 24 -3.52 -12.31 0.08
N ARG A 25 -4.18 -11.39 -0.62
CA ARG A 25 -3.55 -10.56 -1.64
C ARG A 25 -2.81 -9.40 -0.99
N LEU A 26 -1.53 -9.27 -1.32
CA LEU A 26 -0.68 -8.20 -0.79
C LEU A 26 -0.91 -6.88 -1.55
N GLN A 27 -1.21 -5.82 -0.82
CA GLN A 27 -1.13 -4.43 -1.26
C GLN A 27 -0.05 -3.68 -0.48
N VAL A 28 0.35 -2.55 -1.04
CA VAL A 28 1.22 -1.58 -0.37
C VAL A 28 0.61 -0.20 -0.45
N ALA A 29 0.80 0.58 0.60
CA ALA A 29 0.29 1.93 0.72
C ALA A 29 1.40 2.88 1.18
N ALA A 30 1.37 4.09 0.64
CA ALA A 30 2.11 5.20 1.23
C ALA A 30 1.27 5.84 2.32
N LEU A 31 1.89 6.22 3.44
CA LEU A 31 1.36 7.14 4.44
C LEU A 31 1.99 8.51 4.19
N PRO A 32 1.40 9.36 3.34
CA PRO A 32 2.03 10.60 2.92
C PRO A 32 1.84 11.66 3.98
N TRP A 33 2.93 12.25 4.45
CA TRP A 33 2.90 13.24 5.50
C TRP A 33 3.79 14.44 5.20
N ARG A 34 3.40 15.59 5.76
CA ARG A 34 4.24 16.80 5.82
C ARG A 34 4.10 17.47 7.19
N LYS A 35 5.03 18.37 7.50
CA LYS A 35 4.87 19.29 8.63
C LYS A 35 4.03 20.48 8.17
N GLY A 36 2.90 20.69 8.83
CA GLY A 36 2.07 21.88 8.72
C GLY A 36 2.33 22.87 9.85
N GLU A 37 1.57 23.96 9.86
CA GLU A 37 1.65 25.00 10.89
C GLU A 37 1.33 24.48 12.29
N ASN A 38 0.36 23.57 12.39
CA ASN A 38 -0.19 23.08 13.66
C ASN A 38 0.19 21.62 13.99
N GLY A 39 1.07 20.99 13.20
CA GLY A 39 1.48 19.61 13.42
C GLY A 39 1.71 18.81 12.15
N VAL A 40 1.61 17.48 12.26
CA VAL A 40 1.72 16.58 11.10
C VAL A 40 0.40 16.57 10.34
N GLU A 41 0.47 16.78 9.04
CA GLU A 41 -0.66 16.62 8.14
C GLU A 41 -0.45 15.38 7.28
N ILE A 42 -1.53 14.62 7.08
CA ILE A 42 -1.53 13.39 6.28
C ILE A 42 -2.45 13.61 5.08
N MET A 43 -1.94 13.30 3.89
CA MET A 43 -2.77 13.34 2.69
C MET A 43 -3.53 12.02 2.52
N LEU A 44 -4.82 12.12 2.26
CA LEU A 44 -5.69 11.02 1.87
C LEU A 44 -6.25 11.31 0.47
N ILE A 45 -6.58 10.25 -0.27
CA ILE A 45 -7.32 10.32 -1.53
C ILE A 45 -8.67 9.63 -1.38
N THR A 46 -9.58 9.83 -2.34
CA THR A 46 -10.84 9.09 -2.38
C THR A 46 -10.70 7.86 -3.28
N SER A 47 -11.18 6.71 -2.80
CA SER A 47 -11.22 5.49 -3.61
C SER A 47 -12.15 5.69 -4.81
N ARG A 48 -11.76 5.19 -5.99
CA ARG A 48 -12.59 5.25 -7.21
C ARG A 48 -13.95 4.60 -7.07
N ASP A 49 -14.02 3.43 -6.43
CA ASP A 49 -15.24 2.61 -6.41
C ASP A 49 -16.27 3.07 -5.37
N THR A 50 -15.81 3.60 -4.23
CA THR A 50 -16.69 3.86 -3.08
C THR A 50 -16.63 5.30 -2.55
N GLY A 51 -15.74 6.14 -3.06
CA GLY A 51 -15.53 7.51 -2.57
C GLY A 51 -14.99 7.61 -1.13
N ARG A 52 -14.60 6.50 -0.49
CA ARG A 52 -14.03 6.50 0.86
C ARG A 52 -12.63 7.10 0.86
N TRP A 53 -12.29 7.81 1.94
CA TRP A 53 -10.93 8.27 2.18
C TRP A 53 -10.00 7.08 2.44
N VAL A 54 -8.90 7.03 1.68
CA VAL A 54 -7.91 5.96 1.73
C VAL A 54 -6.50 6.54 1.57
N LEU A 55 -5.50 5.74 1.96
CA LEU A 55 -4.13 5.98 1.56
C LEU A 55 -3.95 5.67 0.06
N PRO A 56 -3.09 6.41 -0.67
CA PRO A 56 -2.63 5.99 -1.99
C PRO A 56 -1.99 4.61 -1.90
N LYS A 57 -2.52 3.66 -2.65
CA LYS A 57 -2.17 2.25 -2.49
C LYS A 57 -2.43 1.44 -3.76
N GLY A 58 -1.60 0.44 -3.98
CA GLY A 58 -1.79 -0.45 -5.12
C GLY A 58 -1.03 -1.74 -5.01
N TRP A 59 -0.53 -2.22 -6.14
CA TRP A 59 0.01 -3.55 -6.27
C TRP A 59 1.52 -3.47 -6.52
N PRO A 60 2.34 -4.17 -5.73
CA PRO A 60 3.75 -4.31 -6.07
C PRO A 60 3.93 -4.97 -7.44
N GLU A 61 4.82 -4.41 -8.24
CA GLU A 61 5.16 -4.88 -9.58
C GLU A 61 6.51 -5.59 -9.59
N ALA A 62 6.60 -6.65 -10.40
CA ALA A 62 7.82 -7.43 -10.60
C ALA A 62 8.50 -7.86 -9.28
N ARG A 63 9.75 -7.43 -9.05
CA ARG A 63 10.54 -7.72 -7.84
C ARG A 63 10.95 -6.43 -7.13
N GLU A 64 10.17 -5.36 -7.27
CA GLU A 64 10.49 -4.09 -6.63
C GLU A 64 10.38 -4.19 -5.09
N PRO A 65 11.20 -3.44 -4.34
CA PRO A 65 11.03 -3.29 -2.90
C PRO A 65 9.63 -2.73 -2.57
N LEU A 66 8.97 -3.30 -1.56
CA LEU A 66 7.59 -2.92 -1.19
C LEU A 66 7.43 -1.43 -0.82
N CYS A 67 8.47 -0.82 -0.25
CA CYS A 67 8.48 0.62 0.01
C CYS A 67 8.55 1.44 -1.30
N GLU A 68 9.32 0.99 -2.29
CA GLU A 68 9.42 1.66 -3.59
C GLU A 68 8.11 1.54 -4.37
N ALA A 69 7.46 0.37 -4.31
CA ALA A 69 6.10 0.19 -4.80
C ALA A 69 5.12 1.18 -4.17
N ALA A 70 5.13 1.33 -2.84
CA ALA A 70 4.27 2.30 -2.15
C ALA A 70 4.52 3.75 -2.63
N ALA A 71 5.79 4.13 -2.84
CA ALA A 71 6.13 5.45 -3.35
C ALA A 71 5.67 5.66 -4.80
N ARG A 72 5.81 4.64 -5.66
CA ARG A 72 5.32 4.66 -7.04
C ARG A 72 3.80 4.84 -7.09
N GLU A 73 3.06 4.03 -6.35
CA GLU A 73 1.60 4.10 -6.25
C GLU A 73 1.12 5.47 -5.73
N ALA A 74 1.84 6.08 -4.78
CA ALA A 74 1.55 7.45 -4.35
C ALA A 74 1.75 8.49 -5.45
N GLY A 75 2.76 8.29 -6.31
CA GLY A 75 2.97 9.12 -7.49
C GLY A 75 1.86 8.96 -8.52
N GLU A 76 1.40 7.73 -8.77
CA GLU A 76 0.37 7.41 -9.76
C GLU A 76 -1.03 7.84 -9.32
N GLU A 77 -1.42 7.56 -8.07
CA GLU A 77 -2.79 7.84 -7.60
C GLU A 77 -2.98 9.28 -7.10
N ALA A 78 -1.90 9.94 -6.66
CA ALA A 78 -1.99 11.21 -5.94
C ALA A 78 -0.97 12.26 -6.41
N GLY A 79 -0.17 11.98 -7.44
CA GLY A 79 0.86 12.91 -7.93
C GLY A 79 1.96 13.20 -6.91
N LEU A 80 2.12 12.35 -5.88
CA LEU A 80 3.02 12.60 -4.77
C LEU A 80 4.45 12.16 -5.08
N ARG A 81 5.42 13.00 -4.67
CA ARG A 81 6.83 12.62 -4.63
C ARG A 81 7.42 12.98 -3.29
N GLY A 82 8.37 12.17 -2.85
CA GLY A 82 8.98 12.37 -1.54
C GLY A 82 9.97 11.29 -1.15
N THR A 83 10.38 11.34 0.11
CA THR A 83 11.30 10.35 0.71
C THR A 83 10.49 9.25 1.42
N ILE A 84 10.58 8.02 0.91
CA ILE A 84 9.92 6.85 1.51
C ILE A 84 10.80 6.19 2.58
N SER A 85 10.18 5.76 3.67
CA SER A 85 10.83 4.90 4.67
C SER A 85 10.98 3.46 4.15
N HIS A 86 12.15 2.86 4.38
CA HIS A 86 12.36 1.42 4.16
C HIS A 86 11.77 0.55 5.28
N LEU A 87 11.39 1.17 6.40
CA LEU A 87 10.70 0.52 7.50
C LEU A 87 9.19 0.72 7.35
N GLU A 88 8.46 -0.38 7.52
CA GLU A 88 7.01 -0.39 7.59
C GLU A 88 6.53 0.42 8.81
N ALA A 89 5.55 1.29 8.61
CA ALA A 89 4.86 2.03 9.67
C ALA A 89 3.79 1.17 10.37
N GLY A 90 3.19 0.24 9.61
CA GLY A 90 2.28 -0.78 10.09
C GLY A 90 1.60 -1.50 8.93
N ARG A 91 0.66 -2.39 9.26
CA ARG A 91 -0.16 -3.11 8.30
C ARG A 91 -1.57 -3.36 8.83
N TYR A 92 -2.49 -3.60 7.92
CA TYR A 92 -3.86 -3.99 8.27
C TYR A 92 -4.43 -4.97 7.25
N PHE A 93 -5.45 -5.72 7.67
CA PHE A 93 -6.15 -6.69 6.84
C PHE A 93 -7.55 -6.19 6.53
N TYR A 94 -8.03 -6.42 5.32
CA TYR A 94 -9.39 -6.07 4.95
C TYR A 94 -9.92 -7.03 3.87
N ALA A 95 -11.24 -7.05 3.69
CA ALA A 95 -11.89 -7.77 2.60
C ALA A 95 -12.20 -6.80 1.45
N LYS A 96 -11.58 -7.01 0.29
CA LYS A 96 -11.91 -6.27 -0.93
C LYS A 96 -13.14 -6.92 -1.57
N VAL A 97 -14.24 -6.17 -1.64
CA VAL A 97 -15.42 -6.61 -2.38
C VAL A 97 -15.15 -6.40 -3.87
N LEU A 98 -15.14 -7.49 -4.63
CA LEU A 98 -14.99 -7.48 -6.08
C LEU A 98 -16.32 -7.10 -6.74
N ALA A 99 -16.29 -6.75 -8.02
CA ALA A 99 -17.50 -6.45 -8.79
C ALA A 99 -18.50 -7.64 -8.85
N SER A 100 -18.00 -8.87 -8.68
CA SER A 100 -18.83 -10.08 -8.56
C SER A 100 -19.58 -10.20 -7.23
N GLY A 101 -19.24 -9.36 -6.23
CA GLY A 101 -19.70 -9.47 -4.84
C GLY A 101 -18.86 -10.41 -3.97
N GLU A 102 -17.88 -11.11 -4.55
CA GLU A 102 -16.95 -11.95 -3.80
C GLU A 102 -16.01 -11.09 -2.94
N GLN A 103 -15.60 -11.62 -1.78
CA GLN A 103 -14.64 -10.98 -0.90
C GLN A 103 -13.25 -11.58 -1.07
N GLU A 104 -12.33 -10.78 -1.58
CA GLU A 104 -10.91 -11.11 -1.65
C GLU A 104 -10.20 -10.62 -0.38
N PRO A 105 -9.59 -11.50 0.43
CA PRO A 105 -8.83 -11.07 1.59
C PRO A 105 -7.55 -10.36 1.16
N CYS A 106 -7.28 -9.18 1.73
CA CYS A 106 -6.11 -8.37 1.44
C CYS A 106 -5.33 -8.02 2.71
N GLU A 107 -4.01 -7.98 2.58
CA GLU A 107 -3.07 -7.43 3.56
C GLU A 107 -2.44 -6.18 2.95
N ASP A 108 -2.50 -5.04 3.64
CA ASP A 108 -1.93 -3.78 3.17
C ASP A 108 -0.77 -3.35 4.06
N LEU A 109 0.43 -3.26 3.48
CA LEU A 109 1.66 -2.83 4.17
C LEU A 109 1.86 -1.33 3.95
N VAL A 110 1.98 -0.58 5.04
CA VAL A 110 2.02 0.88 5.03
C VAL A 110 3.43 1.37 5.27
N PHE A 111 3.94 2.22 4.37
CA PHE A 111 5.25 2.85 4.48
C PHE A 111 5.11 4.37 4.56
N SER A 112 5.84 5.02 5.49
CA SER A 112 5.76 6.47 5.61
C SER A 112 6.45 7.17 4.43
N LEU A 113 5.76 8.12 3.81
CA LEU A 113 6.27 8.95 2.72
C LEU A 113 6.32 10.40 3.19
N LYS A 114 7.50 10.94 3.41
CA LYS A 114 7.66 12.37 3.66
C LYS A 114 7.51 13.10 2.33
N VAL A 115 6.42 13.84 2.15
CA VAL A 115 6.09 14.50 0.88
C VAL A 115 6.99 15.70 0.66
N ASP A 116 7.63 15.74 -0.51
CA ASP A 116 8.48 16.85 -0.96
C ASP A 116 7.74 17.71 -2.01
N SER A 117 6.91 17.10 -2.86
CA SER A 117 6.12 17.81 -3.87
C SER A 117 4.83 17.07 -4.24
N VAL A 118 3.85 17.84 -4.73
CA VAL A 118 2.62 17.34 -5.36
C VAL A 118 2.64 17.82 -6.81
N ALA A 119 2.35 16.94 -7.77
CA ALA A 119 2.29 17.30 -9.19
C ALA A 119 1.09 18.22 -9.47
N ASP A 120 1.24 19.14 -10.43
CA ASP A 120 0.15 20.03 -10.88
C ASP A 120 -0.96 19.26 -11.63
N GLY A 121 -0.65 18.06 -12.12
CA GLY A 121 -1.59 17.11 -12.72
C GLY A 121 -1.03 15.69 -12.73
N TRP A 122 -1.91 14.70 -12.58
CA TRP A 122 -1.60 13.27 -12.55
C TRP A 122 -2.81 12.45 -13.02
#